data_AF-A0A936FIP1-F1
#
_entry.id   AF-A0A936FIP1-F1
#
_cell.length_a   1.000
_cell.length_b   1.000
_cell.length_c   1.000
_cell.angle_alpha   90.00
_cell.angle_beta   90.00
_cell.angle_gamma   90.00
#
_symmetry.space_group_name_H-M   'P 1'
#
loop_
_entity.id
_entity.type
_entity.pdbx_description
1 polymer ?
#
loop_
_entity_poly.entity_id
_entity_poly.type
_entity_poly.pdbx_seq_one_letter_code
_entity_poly.pdbx_strand_id
1 'polypeptide(L)'
;MPSHYPNVFARFPNQWRAVRQRLEADATFAELCADYETCVVHLHSLSPATTPDFEREAAEYRETARELELEIGRVIADLRQRLAH
;
A
#
# COMPACT_ATOMS: atom_id res chain seq x y z
N MET A 1 15.72 -4.92 10.73
CA MET A 1 14.49 -4.30 11.26
C MET A 1 13.33 -4.86 10.47
N PRO A 2 12.28 -5.41 11.11
CA PRO A 2 11.05 -5.73 10.39
C PRO A 2 10.50 -4.41 9.81
N SER A 3 10.29 -4.35 8.51
CA SER A 3 9.66 -3.21 7.88
C SER A 3 8.25 -3.08 8.45
N HIS A 4 7.85 -1.89 8.93
CA HIS A 4 6.48 -1.63 9.42
C HIS A 4 5.39 -1.89 8.36
N TYR A 5 5.77 -1.97 7.08
CA TYR A 5 4.86 -2.09 5.95
C TYR A 5 5.25 -3.24 4.98
N PRO A 6 5.24 -4.50 5.42
CA PRO A 6 5.71 -5.63 4.61
C PRO A 6 4.93 -5.79 3.29
N ASN A 7 3.62 -5.52 3.27
CA ASN A 7 2.82 -5.65 2.06
C ASN A 7 3.13 -4.53 1.06
N VAL A 8 3.43 -3.31 1.53
CA VAL A 8 3.90 -2.21 0.66
C VAL A 8 5.22 -2.59 -0.02
N PHE A 9 6.20 -3.09 0.73
CA PHE A 9 7.49 -3.50 0.15
C PHE A 9 7.38 -4.70 -0.78
N ALA A 10 6.48 -5.64 -0.49
CA ALA A 10 6.18 -6.76 -1.38
C ALA A 10 5.55 -6.27 -2.69
N ARG A 11 4.74 -5.20 -2.65
CA ARG A 11 4.10 -4.66 -3.85
C ARG A 11 5.04 -3.81 -4.72
N PHE A 12 5.97 -3.09 -4.10
CA PHE A 12 6.92 -2.21 -4.78
C PHE A 12 8.40 -2.65 -4.62
N PRO A 13 8.76 -3.88 -5.00
CA PRO A 13 10.09 -4.44 -4.71
C PRO A 13 11.21 -3.69 -5.43
N ASN A 14 10.96 -3.23 -6.66
CA ASN A 14 11.93 -2.47 -7.46
C ASN A 14 12.12 -1.02 -6.99
N GLN A 15 11.24 -0.54 -6.10
CA GLN A 15 11.23 0.85 -5.63
C GLN A 15 11.49 0.95 -4.12
N TRP A 16 11.92 -0.14 -3.48
CA TRP A 16 12.08 -0.23 -2.02
C TRP A 16 12.90 0.92 -1.40
N ARG A 17 13.95 1.40 -2.09
CA ARG A 17 14.76 2.53 -1.61
C ARG A 17 13.97 3.83 -1.57
N ALA A 18 13.20 4.10 -2.64
CA ALA A 18 12.39 5.31 -2.74
C ALA A 18 11.23 5.28 -1.74
N VAL A 19 10.56 4.12 -1.59
CA VAL A 19 9.53 3.91 -0.56
C VAL A 19 10.10 4.21 0.83
N ARG A 20 11.24 3.62 1.17
CA ARG A 20 11.86 3.81 2.48
C ARG A 20 12.25 5.27 2.74
N GLN A 21 12.92 5.91 1.77
CA GLN A 21 13.27 7.33 1.89
C GLN A 21 12.05 8.20 2.11
N ARG A 22 10.92 7.87 1.46
CA ARG A 22 9.70 8.66 1.56
C ARG A 22 8.94 8.43 2.86
N LEU A 23 8.92 7.20 3.37
CA LEU A 23 8.41 6.89 4.72
C LEU A 23 9.14 7.67 5.82
N GLU A 24 10.45 7.90 5.65
CA GLU A 24 11.24 8.68 6.62
C GLU A 24 11.04 10.19 6.47
N ALA A 25 10.63 10.67 5.29
CA ALA A 25 10.58 12.10 4.97
C ALA A 25 9.16 12.69 4.89
N ASP A 26 8.12 11.87 4.78
CA ASP A 26 6.75 12.30 4.49
C ASP A 26 5.74 11.51 5.33
N ALA A 27 5.18 12.19 6.33
CA ALA A 27 4.19 11.60 7.23
C ALA A 27 2.89 11.21 6.50
N THR A 28 2.46 11.99 5.52
CA THR A 28 1.27 11.69 4.72
C THR A 28 1.49 10.45 3.85
N PHE A 29 2.70 10.27 3.32
CA PHE A 29 3.05 9.01 2.64
C PHE A 29 3.08 7.82 3.59
N ALA A 30 3.50 8.01 4.84
CA ALA A 30 3.46 6.97 5.85
C ALA A 30 2.02 6.58 6.23
N GLU A 31 1.10 7.55 6.30
CA GLU A 31 -0.34 7.30 6.48
C GLU A 31 -0.92 6.48 5.33
N LEU A 32 -0.62 6.86 4.07
CA LEU A 32 -1.05 6.10 2.88
C LEU A 32 -0.55 4.65 2.90
N CYS A 33 0.70 4.45 3.30
CA CYS A 33 1.26 3.11 3.44
C CYS A 33 0.58 2.33 4.58
N ALA A 34 0.19 2.99 5.66
CA ALA A 34 -0.54 2.37 6.77
C ALA A 34 -1.97 1.97 6.38
N ASP A 35 -2.67 2.80 5.62
CA ASP A 35 -4.01 2.50 5.10
C ASP A 35 -3.97 1.31 4.14
N TYR A 36 -2.97 1.27 3.25
CA TYR A 36 -2.78 0.14 2.34
C TYR A 36 -2.49 -1.16 3.11
N GLU A 37 -1.57 -1.10 4.08
CA GLU A 37 -1.20 -2.23 4.92
C GLU A 37 -2.43 -2.76 5.69
N THR A 38 -3.24 -1.86 6.23
CA THR A 38 -4.50 -2.22 6.92
C THR A 38 -5.48 -2.91 5.99
N CYS A 39 -5.67 -2.39 4.77
CA CYS A 39 -6.55 -3.01 3.77
C CYS A 39 -6.07 -4.43 3.40
N VAL A 40 -4.78 -4.61 3.14
CA VAL A 40 -4.22 -5.91 2.75
C VAL A 40 -4.26 -6.92 3.89
N VAL A 41 -3.93 -6.49 5.12
CA VAL A 41 -4.05 -7.35 6.31
C VAL A 41 -5.50 -7.76 6.56
N HIS A 42 -6.45 -6.83 6.37
CA HIS A 42 -7.87 -7.14 6.48
C HIS A 42 -8.29 -8.17 5.41
N LEU A 43 -7.92 -7.97 4.15
CA LEU A 43 -8.16 -8.92 3.06
C LEU A 43 -7.55 -10.31 3.32
N HIS A 44 -6.38 -10.38 3.95
CA HIS A 44 -5.77 -11.65 4.34
C HIS A 44 -6.48 -12.31 5.53
N SER A 45 -7.08 -11.50 6.41
CA SER A 45 -7.83 -11.95 7.57
C SER A 45 -9.26 -12.37 7.22
N LEU A 46 -9.80 -11.90 6.08
CA LEU A 46 -11.05 -12.38 5.51
C LEU A 46 -10.88 -13.86 5.12
N SER A 47 -11.30 -14.73 6.03
CA SER A 47 -11.35 -16.17 5.84
C SER A 47 -12.34 -16.50 4.71
N PRO A 48 -12.14 -17.59 3.94
CA PRO A 48 -13.08 -18.03 2.91
C PRO A 48 -14.32 -18.68 3.54
N ALA A 49 -15.04 -17.94 4.39
CA ALA A 49 -16.42 -18.24 4.70
C ALA A 49 -17.25 -17.75 3.52
N THR A 50 -17.56 -18.66 2.58
CA THR A 50 -18.32 -18.44 1.35
C THR A 50 -19.72 -17.90 1.65
N THR A 51 -19.80 -16.61 1.96
CA THR A 51 -21.05 -15.88 2.16
C THR A 51 -20.97 -14.58 1.36
N PRO A 52 -22.07 -14.19 0.69
CA PRO A 52 -22.06 -13.08 -0.26
C PRO A 52 -21.69 -11.72 0.36
N ASP A 53 -21.95 -11.52 1.66
CA ASP A 53 -21.48 -10.33 2.38
C ASP A 53 -19.95 -10.24 2.47
N PHE A 54 -19.26 -11.38 2.58
CA PHE A 54 -17.79 -11.41 2.59
C PHE A 54 -17.19 -11.10 1.22
N GLU A 55 -17.82 -11.59 0.14
CA GLU A 55 -17.36 -11.27 -1.21
C GLU A 55 -17.53 -9.78 -1.52
N ARG A 56 -18.61 -9.15 -1.03
CA ARG A 56 -18.82 -7.71 -1.15
C ARG A 56 -17.78 -6.92 -0.36
N GLU A 57 -17.58 -7.25 0.91
CA GLU A 57 -16.58 -6.58 1.76
C GLU A 57 -15.16 -6.76 1.19
N ALA A 58 -14.80 -7.97 0.77
CA ALA A 58 -13.52 -8.22 0.11
C ALA A 58 -13.37 -7.44 -1.20
N ALA A 59 -14.44 -7.22 -1.96
CA ALA A 59 -14.40 -6.42 -3.18
C ALA A 59 -14.14 -4.94 -2.86
N GLU A 60 -14.80 -4.39 -1.85
CA GLU A 60 -14.60 -3.00 -1.38
C GLU A 60 -13.15 -2.80 -0.93
N TYR A 61 -12.63 -3.64 -0.04
CA TYR A 61 -11.23 -3.52 0.41
C TYR A 61 -10.21 -3.75 -0.71
N ARG A 62 -10.51 -4.60 -1.72
CA ARG A 62 -9.64 -4.78 -2.90
C ARG A 62 -9.61 -3.53 -3.78
N GLU A 63 -10.74 -2.86 -3.93
CA GLU A 63 -10.83 -1.61 -4.68
C GLU A 63 -10.03 -0.51 -3.96
N THR A 64 -10.26 -0.31 -2.66
CA THR A 64 -9.52 0.65 -1.85
C THR A 64 -8.01 0.36 -1.87
N ALA A 65 -7.60 -0.90 -1.71
CA ALA A 65 -6.19 -1.26 -1.79
C ALA A 65 -5.56 -0.94 -3.17
N ARG A 66 -6.31 -1.09 -4.26
CA ARG A 66 -5.85 -0.70 -5.61
C ARG A 66 -5.72 0.81 -5.76
N GLU A 67 -6.66 1.59 -5.24
CA GLU A 67 -6.57 3.04 -5.29
C GLU A 67 -5.36 3.56 -4.52
N LEU A 68 -5.15 3.04 -3.30
CA LEU A 68 -3.98 3.35 -2.47
C LEU A 68 -2.67 2.94 -3.14
N GLU A 69 -2.64 1.79 -3.80
CA GLU A 69 -1.48 1.35 -4.58
C GLU A 69 -1.14 2.31 -5.72
N LEU A 70 -2.16 2.78 -6.46
CA LEU A 70 -1.96 3.75 -7.54
C LEU A 70 -1.43 5.08 -6.98
N GLU A 71 -1.95 5.53 -5.84
CA GLU A 71 -1.50 6.76 -5.20
C GLU A 71 -0.06 6.65 -4.68
N ILE A 72 0.28 5.56 -3.97
CA ILE A 72 1.65 5.25 -3.55
C ILE A 72 2.59 5.24 -4.76
N GLY A 73 2.19 4.56 -5.84
CA GLY A 73 2.95 4.52 -7.09
C GLY A 73 3.18 5.89 -7.71
N ARG A 74 2.17 6.77 -7.70
CA ARG A 74 2.29 8.16 -8.18
C ARG A 74 3.24 8.98 -7.32
N VAL A 75 3.15 8.90 -5.99
CA VAL A 75 4.04 9.63 -5.08
C VAL A 75 5.50 9.21 -5.28
N ILE A 76 5.75 7.91 -5.45
CA ILE A 76 7.11 7.42 -5.71
C ILE A 76 7.62 7.86 -7.09
N ALA A 77 6.76 7.87 -8.12
CA ALA A 77 7.11 8.30 -9.46
C ALA A 77 7.42 9.81 -9.54
N ASP A 78 6.64 10.66 -8.87
CA ASP A 78 6.87 12.11 -8.78
C ASP A 78 8.27 12.42 -8.18
N LEU A 79 8.69 11.65 -7.17
CA LEU A 79 10.01 11.79 -6.56
C LEU A 79 11.15 11.53 -7.54
N ARG A 80 11.01 10.51 -8.40
CA ARG A 80 12.01 10.21 -9.44
C ARG A 80 12.12 11.34 -10.46
N GLN A 81 11.01 12.00 -10.79
CA GLN A 81 11.02 13.11 -11.74
C GLN A 81 11.67 14.36 -11.13
N ARG A 82 11.44 14.65 -9.85
CA ARG A 82 12.06 15.78 -9.14
C ARG A 82 13.57 15.61 -8.89
N LEU A 83 14.06 14.38 -8.79
CA LEU A 83 15.49 14.08 -8.63
C LEU A 83 16.26 14.01 -9.96
N ALA A 84 15.55 13.99 -11.09
CA ALA A 84 16.13 13.93 -12.44
C ALA A 84 16.19 15.31 -13.14
N HIS A 85 15.84 16.37 -12.44
CA HIS A 85 15.99 17.78 -12.82
C HIS A 85 16.85 18.49 -11.77
#